data_AF-A0A1B6GAB9-F1
#
_entry.id   AF-A0A1B6GAB9-F1
#
_cell.length_a   1.000
_cell.length_b   1.000
_cell.length_c   1.000
_cell.angle_alpha   90.00
_cell.angle_beta   90.00
_cell.angle_gamma   90.00
#
_symmetry.space_group_name_H-M   'P 1'
#
loop_
_entity.id
_entity.type
_entity.pdbx_description
1 polymer ?
#
loop_
_entity_poly.entity_id
_entity_poly.type
_entity_poly.pdbx_seq_one_letter_code
_entity_poly.pdbx_strand_id
1 'polypeptide(L)'
;KELGLPFSPLCDRKNTLVAESQIGFIDFIVDPSLSVCSDMLEAILAPVMGPSSKEVKRSVSVSEDTRKPHEQTNCEGTPPPFSIKKPWLGCLAENKRIWRERAIIDAAARAAAEAAAAAELEEEQKRKDEEAKNEECKAEE
;
A
#
# COMPACT_ATOMS: atom_id res chain seq x y z
N LYS A 1 26.57 1.56 -12.87
CA LYS A 1 27.81 1.32 -12.09
C LYS A 1 29.06 1.83 -12.80
N GLU A 2 29.09 1.82 -14.13
CA GLU A 2 30.24 2.24 -14.96
C GLU A 2 30.75 3.67 -14.68
N LEU A 3 29.88 4.55 -14.17
CA LEU A 3 30.23 5.92 -13.82
C LEU A 3 30.59 6.13 -12.34
N GLY A 4 30.71 5.07 -11.53
CA GLY A 4 31.07 5.18 -10.10
C GLY A 4 30.01 5.84 -9.19
N LEU A 5 28.83 6.16 -9.72
CA LEU A 5 27.74 6.78 -8.97
C LEU A 5 26.99 5.75 -8.10
N PRO A 6 26.46 6.16 -6.93
CA PRO A 6 25.56 5.32 -6.15
C PRO A 6 24.29 5.02 -6.96
N PHE A 7 23.66 3.88 -6.69
CA PHE A 7 22.39 3.54 -7.31
C PHE A 7 21.29 4.49 -6.82
N SER A 8 20.53 5.05 -7.76
CA SER A 8 19.26 5.69 -7.43
C SER A 8 18.29 4.67 -6.81
N PRO A 9 17.32 5.13 -6.00
CA PRO A 9 16.30 4.25 -5.46
C PRO A 9 15.66 3.38 -6.55
N LEU A 10 15.50 2.09 -6.26
CA LEU A 10 14.90 1.09 -7.16
C LEU A 10 15.68 0.80 -8.45
N CYS A 11 16.88 1.37 -8.63
CA CYS A 11 17.72 1.15 -9.82
C CYS A 11 18.76 0.03 -9.65
N ASP A 12 18.77 -0.66 -8.50
CA ASP A 12 19.62 -1.83 -8.29
C ASP A 12 18.83 -3.13 -8.46
N ARG A 13 19.02 -3.83 -9.57
CA ARG A 13 18.32 -5.09 -9.88
C ARG A 13 18.57 -6.19 -8.84
N LYS A 14 19.67 -6.14 -8.07
CA LYS A 14 20.02 -7.18 -7.09
C LYS A 14 19.37 -6.95 -5.72
N ASN A 15 19.17 -5.71 -5.32
CA ASN A 15 18.76 -5.38 -3.95
C ASN A 15 17.36 -4.73 -3.85
N THR A 16 16.74 -4.39 -4.99
CA THR A 16 15.45 -3.69 -4.97
C THR A 16 14.33 -4.55 -4.38
N LEU A 17 13.67 -4.02 -3.35
CA LEU A 17 12.44 -4.56 -2.75
C LEU A 17 11.22 -4.12 -3.56
N VAL A 18 11.01 -4.74 -4.73
CA VAL A 18 9.97 -4.32 -5.67
C VAL A 18 8.59 -4.36 -5.03
N ALA A 19 8.22 -5.47 -4.39
CA ALA A 19 6.89 -5.66 -3.83
C ALA A 19 6.55 -4.63 -2.74
N GLU A 20 7.47 -4.38 -1.81
CA GLU A 20 7.29 -3.34 -0.78
C GLU A 20 7.17 -1.94 -1.38
N SER A 21 8.00 -1.65 -2.39
CA SER A 21 7.97 -0.37 -3.10
C SER A 21 6.65 -0.15 -3.83
N GLN A 22 6.05 -1.20 -4.41
CA GLN A 22 4.73 -1.13 -5.05
C GLN A 22 3.61 -0.89 -4.04
N ILE A 23 3.65 -1.53 -2.87
CA ILE A 23 2.68 -1.27 -1.79
C ILE A 23 2.75 0.19 -1.37
N GLY A 24 3.95 0.72 -1.15
CA GLY A 24 4.15 2.13 -0.81
C GLY A 24 3.69 3.07 -1.91
N PHE A 25 3.96 2.75 -3.18
CA PHE A 25 3.50 3.54 -4.31
C PHE A 25 1.96 3.61 -4.38
N ILE A 26 1.27 2.49 -4.13
CA ILE A 26 -0.19 2.47 -4.08
C ILE A 26 -0.70 3.37 -2.94
N ASP A 27 -0.13 3.24 -1.75
CA ASP A 27 -0.63 3.92 -0.54
C ASP A 27 -0.33 5.42 -0.51
N PHE A 28 0.85 5.80 -0.99
CA PHE A 28 1.32 7.17 -0.83
C PHE A 28 1.16 8.01 -2.09
N ILE A 29 0.98 7.39 -3.26
CA ILE A 29 0.88 8.12 -4.54
C ILE A 29 -0.46 7.83 -5.22
N VAL A 30 -0.75 6.56 -5.53
CA VAL A 30 -1.88 6.23 -6.40
C VAL A 30 -3.22 6.49 -5.72
N ASP A 31 -3.43 5.95 -4.51
CA ASP A 31 -4.69 6.08 -3.79
C ASP A 31 -5.01 7.56 -3.45
N PRO A 32 -4.06 8.36 -2.91
CA PRO A 32 -4.30 9.79 -2.69
C PRO A 32 -4.60 10.55 -3.97
N SER A 33 -3.87 10.28 -5.06
CA SER A 33 -4.09 10.96 -6.34
C SER A 33 -5.48 10.67 -6.92
N LEU A 34 -5.91 9.42 -6.88
CA LEU A 34 -7.22 9.02 -7.40
C LEU A 34 -8.36 9.51 -6.49
N SER A 35 -8.14 9.61 -5.18
CA SER A 35 -9.10 10.22 -4.26
C SER A 35 -9.35 11.69 -4.64
N VAL A 36 -8.29 12.49 -4.79
CA VAL A 36 -8.41 13.91 -5.21
C VAL A 36 -9.08 14.04 -6.58
N CYS A 37 -8.73 13.18 -7.54
CA CYS A 37 -9.40 13.15 -8.84
C CYS A 37 -10.91 12.88 -8.72
N SER A 38 -11.31 11.98 -7.82
CA SER A 38 -12.72 11.69 -7.57
C SER A 38 -13.45 12.89 -6.99
N ASP A 39 -12.85 13.56 -6.01
CA ASP A 39 -13.47 14.70 -5.34
C ASP A 39 -13.64 15.86 -6.32
N MET A 40 -12.66 16.09 -7.19
CA MET A 40 -12.75 17.07 -8.27
C MET A 40 -13.88 16.73 -9.26
N LEU A 41 -14.02 15.45 -9.65
CA LEU A 41 -15.09 15.03 -10.54
C LEU A 41 -16.48 15.16 -9.88
N GLU A 42 -16.61 14.81 -8.60
CA GLU A 42 -17.84 14.98 -7.84
C GLU A 42 -18.23 16.47 -7.74
N ALA A 43 -17.27 17.36 -7.49
CA ALA A 43 -17.51 18.81 -7.45
C ALA A 43 -17.99 19.38 -8.79
N ILE A 44 -17.43 18.90 -9.91
CA ILE A 44 -17.81 19.37 -11.26
C ILE A 44 -19.16 18.80 -11.69
N LEU A 45 -19.45 17.54 -11.36
CA LEU A 45 -20.66 16.84 -11.82
C LEU A 45 -21.88 17.08 -10.92
N ALA A 46 -21.69 17.41 -9.64
CA ALA A 46 -22.79 17.65 -8.72
C ALA A 46 -23.82 18.70 -9.21
N PRO A 47 -23.43 19.85 -9.80
CA PRO A 47 -24.38 20.82 -10.34
C PRO A 47 -25.10 20.34 -11.62
N VAL A 48 -24.49 19.42 -12.38
CA VAL A 48 -25.00 18.95 -13.68
C VAL A 48 -25.97 17.79 -13.52
N MET A 49 -25.72 16.91 -12.55
CA MET A 49 -26.46 15.65 -12.38
C MET A 49 -27.53 15.70 -11.27
N GLY A 50 -27.60 16.81 -10.52
CA GLY A 50 -28.56 17.02 -9.43
C GLY A 50 -28.34 16.10 -8.22
N PRO A 51 -29.02 16.34 -7.08
CA PRO A 51 -29.01 15.37 -5.99
C PRO A 51 -29.65 14.08 -6.50
N SER A 52 -28.94 12.96 -6.41
CA SER A 52 -29.51 11.65 -6.73
C SER A 52 -30.69 11.39 -5.77
N SER A 53 -31.91 11.64 -6.24
CA SER A 53 -33.15 11.24 -5.56
C SER A 53 -33.19 9.72 -5.47
N LYS A 54 -32.58 9.16 -4.42
CA LYS A 54 -33.02 7.87 -3.90
C LYS A 54 -34.34 8.13 -3.19
N GLU A 55 -35.43 7.67 -3.78
CA GLU A 55 -36.78 7.74 -3.23
C GLU A 55 -36.81 7.33 -1.75
N VAL A 56 -37.01 8.30 -0.87
CA VAL A 56 -37.44 8.03 0.50
C VAL A 56 -38.96 7.97 0.45
N LYS A 57 -39.51 6.76 0.54
CA LYS A 57 -40.94 6.54 0.83
C LYS A 57 -41.26 7.17 2.18
N ARG A 58 -41.62 8.46 2.19
CA ARG A 58 -42.11 9.16 3.37
C ARG A 58 -43.57 8.77 3.54
N SER A 59 -43.80 7.71 4.31
CA SER A 59 -45.11 7.40 4.86
C SER A 59 -45.58 8.61 5.66
N VAL A 60 -46.58 9.30 5.13
CA VAL A 60 -47.36 10.31 5.81
C VAL A 60 -48.08 9.67 6.99
N SER A 61 -47.66 10.00 8.21
CA SER A 61 -48.51 9.91 9.40
C SER A 61 -48.74 11.33 9.90
N VAL A 62 -49.94 11.83 9.60
CA VAL A 62 -50.55 13.04 10.17
C VAL A 62 -50.70 12.83 11.68
N SER A 63 -50.24 13.77 12.49
CA SER A 63 -50.69 13.93 13.87
C SER A 63 -50.57 15.41 14.26
N GLU A 64 -51.66 15.93 14.81
CA GLU A 64 -51.96 17.32 15.09
C GLU A 64 -51.61 17.71 16.54
N ASP A 65 -51.32 19.00 16.72
CA ASP A 65 -51.40 19.84 17.94
C ASP A 65 -50.35 19.74 19.08
N THR A 66 -49.54 20.79 19.27
CA THR A 66 -49.72 21.84 20.32
C THR A 66 -48.40 22.63 20.64
N ARG A 67 -48.39 23.93 20.31
CA ARG A 67 -47.71 25.12 20.93
C ARG A 67 -46.35 25.00 21.69
N LYS A 68 -45.29 25.68 21.19
CA LYS A 68 -44.48 26.78 21.82
C LYS A 68 -43.12 27.08 21.10
N PRO A 69 -42.44 28.23 21.35
CA PRO A 69 -41.81 29.04 20.30
C PRO A 69 -40.27 28.96 20.16
N HIS A 70 -39.84 29.11 18.91
CA HIS A 70 -38.61 29.76 18.41
C HIS A 70 -37.29 29.52 19.17
N GLU A 71 -36.62 28.41 18.84
CA GLU A 71 -35.16 28.36 18.74
C GLU A 71 -34.80 27.93 17.31
N GLN A 72 -33.77 28.59 16.79
CA GLN A 72 -33.43 28.68 15.38
C GLN A 72 -32.85 27.35 14.88
N THR A 73 -33.75 26.56 14.28
CA THR A 73 -33.56 25.62 13.17
C THR A 73 -32.16 25.01 13.00
N ASN A 74 -31.97 23.87 13.66
CA ASN A 74 -31.15 22.77 13.13
C ASN A 74 -31.61 22.47 11.68
N CYS A 75 -30.80 22.83 10.68
CA CYS A 75 -31.04 22.48 9.27
C CYS A 75 -30.49 21.08 8.99
N GLU A 76 -31.20 20.09 9.52
CA GLU A 76 -31.05 18.69 9.15
C GLU A 76 -31.63 18.50 7.74
N GLY A 77 -30.77 18.30 6.75
CA GLY A 77 -31.21 17.91 5.41
C GLY A 77 -30.35 18.36 4.24
N THR A 78 -29.02 18.37 4.35
CA THR A 78 -28.20 18.40 3.12
C THR A 78 -28.39 17.05 2.42
N PRO A 79 -28.91 17.01 1.18
CA PRO A 79 -28.97 15.75 0.42
C PRO A 79 -27.56 15.15 0.34
N PRO A 80 -27.42 13.82 0.37
CA PRO A 80 -26.11 13.20 0.28
C PRO A 80 -25.41 13.71 -0.98
N PRO A 81 -24.13 14.11 -0.89
CA PRO A 81 -23.40 14.65 -2.01
C PRO A 81 -23.44 13.64 -3.17
N PHE A 82 -23.59 14.16 -4.38
CA PHE A 82 -23.47 13.37 -5.59
C PHE A 82 -22.14 12.61 -5.53
N SER A 83 -22.21 11.28 -5.58
CA SER A 83 -21.02 10.43 -5.48
C SER A 83 -20.86 9.58 -6.73
N ILE A 84 -19.64 9.59 -7.28
CA ILE A 84 -19.29 8.80 -8.45
C ILE A 84 -18.88 7.38 -8.03
N LYS A 85 -19.09 6.42 -8.94
CA LYS A 85 -18.50 5.09 -8.77
C LYS A 85 -16.98 5.21 -8.91
N LYS A 86 -16.25 4.60 -7.97
CA LYS A 86 -14.78 4.58 -7.94
C LYS A 86 -14.27 3.18 -8.31
N PRO A 87 -14.22 2.81 -9.61
CA PRO A 87 -13.92 1.44 -10.05
C PRO A 87 -12.52 0.97 -9.65
N TRP A 88 -11.59 1.90 -9.40
CA TRP A 88 -10.22 1.59 -9.00
C TRP A 88 -10.12 1.01 -7.59
N LEU A 89 -11.07 1.23 -6.68
CA LEU A 89 -10.98 0.73 -5.30
C LEU A 89 -10.80 -0.80 -5.26
N GLY A 90 -11.56 -1.52 -6.09
CA GLY A 90 -11.46 -2.97 -6.18
C GLY A 90 -10.11 -3.43 -6.71
N CYS A 91 -9.60 -2.82 -7.78
CA CYS A 91 -8.33 -3.23 -8.36
C CYS A 91 -7.13 -2.81 -7.50
N LEU A 92 -7.17 -1.64 -6.83
CA LEU A 92 -6.11 -1.24 -5.89
C LEU A 92 -6.05 -2.16 -4.68
N ALA A 93 -7.19 -2.54 -4.11
CA ALA A 93 -7.24 -3.47 -3.00
C ALA A 93 -6.64 -4.84 -3.38
N GLU A 94 -7.03 -5.37 -4.54
CA GLU A 94 -6.52 -6.65 -5.03
C GLU A 94 -5.03 -6.58 -5.38
N ASN A 95 -4.59 -5.55 -6.11
CA ASN A 95 -3.17 -5.35 -6.42
C ASN A 95 -2.33 -5.23 -5.15
N LYS A 96 -2.82 -4.51 -4.14
CA LYS A 96 -2.14 -4.37 -2.85
C LYS A 96 -2.05 -5.71 -2.11
N ARG A 97 -3.09 -6.55 -2.18
CA ARG A 97 -3.08 -7.91 -1.62
C ARG A 97 -2.01 -8.75 -2.31
N ILE A 98 -1.98 -8.76 -3.64
CA ILE A 98 -0.98 -9.50 -4.45
C ILE A 98 0.45 -9.06 -4.10
N TRP A 99 0.69 -7.75 -3.97
CA TRP A 99 2.02 -7.24 -3.62
C TRP A 99 2.41 -7.58 -2.18
N ARG A 100 1.47 -7.61 -1.22
CA ARG A 100 1.77 -8.06 0.15
C ARG A 100 2.17 -9.53 0.20
N GLU A 101 1.46 -10.39 -0.52
CA GLU A 101 1.81 -11.81 -0.62
C GLU A 101 3.18 -11.99 -1.26
N ARG A 102 3.46 -11.24 -2.33
CA ARG A 102 4.78 -11.23 -2.97
C ARG A 102 5.87 -10.74 -2.03
N ALA A 103 5.64 -9.68 -1.24
CA ALA A 103 6.62 -9.15 -0.31
C ALA A 103 7.03 -10.19 0.75
N ILE A 104 6.07 -10.97 1.26
CA ILE A 104 6.35 -12.07 2.20
C ILE A 104 7.21 -13.15 1.53
N ILE A 105 6.86 -13.56 0.31
CA ILE A 105 7.61 -14.56 -0.45
C ILE A 105 9.04 -14.07 -0.73
N ASP A 106 9.19 -12.83 -1.18
CA ASP A 106 10.47 -12.23 -1.53
C ASP A 106 11.36 -12.05 -0.29
N ALA A 107 10.78 -11.67 0.86
CA ALA A 107 11.49 -11.58 2.13
C ALA A 107 11.98 -12.94 2.61
N ALA A 108 11.14 -13.99 2.52
CA ALA A 108 11.53 -15.35 2.88
C ALA A 108 12.64 -15.88 1.95
N ALA A 109 12.53 -15.64 0.64
CA ALA A 109 13.54 -16.04 -0.34
C ALA A 109 14.88 -15.34 -0.09
N ARG A 110 14.85 -14.04 0.27
CA ARG A 110 16.05 -13.29 0.63
C ARG A 110 16.69 -13.81 1.91
N ALA A 111 15.90 -14.03 2.96
CA ALA A 111 16.41 -14.57 4.22
C ALA A 111 17.06 -15.96 4.01
N ALA A 112 16.46 -16.82 3.18
CA ALA A 112 17.05 -18.10 2.82
C ALA A 112 18.37 -17.95 2.03
N ALA A 113 18.42 -17.02 1.06
CA ALA A 113 19.63 -16.77 0.28
C ALA A 113 20.77 -16.18 1.15
N GLU A 114 20.45 -15.27 2.07
CA GLU A 114 21.42 -14.71 3.02
C GLU A 114 21.94 -15.77 3.99
N ALA A 115 21.05 -16.65 4.50
CA ALA A 115 21.45 -17.77 5.36
C ALA A 115 22.35 -18.79 4.61
N ALA A 116 22.02 -19.11 3.36
CA ALA A 116 22.86 -19.99 2.53
C ALA A 116 24.24 -19.37 2.27
N ALA A 117 24.30 -18.09 1.92
CA ALA A 117 25.57 -17.38 1.71
C ALA A 117 26.42 -17.31 3.00
N ALA A 118 25.78 -17.12 4.16
CA ALA A 118 26.49 -17.15 5.44
C ALA A 118 27.07 -18.54 5.77
N ALA A 119 26.31 -19.61 5.49
CA ALA A 119 26.76 -20.98 5.70
C ALA A 119 27.94 -21.34 4.77
N GLU A 120 27.91 -20.92 3.50
CA GLU A 120 29.02 -21.13 2.55
C GLU A 120 30.31 -20.45 3.02
N LEU A 121 30.21 -19.21 3.52
CA LEU A 121 31.36 -18.48 4.07
C LEU A 121 31.92 -19.16 5.33
N GLU A 122 31.06 -19.70 6.20
CA GLU A 122 31.48 -20.43 7.39
C GLU A 122 32.21 -21.73 7.03
N GLU A 123 31.70 -22.48 6.04
CA GLU A 123 32.34 -23.70 5.56
C GLU A 123 33.70 -23.41 4.88
N GLU A 124 33.78 -22.35 4.07
CA GLU A 124 35.03 -21.92 3.46
C GLU A 124 36.07 -21.51 4.52
N GLN A 125 35.65 -20.82 5.58
CA GLN A 125 36.53 -20.46 6.69
C GLN A 125 37.04 -21.69 7.44
N LYS A 126 36.16 -22.66 7.75
CA LYS A 126 36.56 -23.92 8.39
C LYS A 126 37.60 -24.67 7.58
N ARG A 127 37.42 -24.76 6.26
CA ARG A 127 38.39 -25.39 5.36
C ARG A 127 39.75 -24.70 5.40
N LYS A 128 39.78 -23.37 5.39
CA LYS A 128 41.03 -22.60 5.50
C LYS A 128 41.71 -22.79 6.86
N ASP A 129 40.93 -22.83 7.93
CA ASP A 129 41.46 -23.05 9.28
C ASP A 129 42.04 -24.48 9.44
N GLU A 130 41.41 -25.48 8.82
CA GLU A 130 41.91 -26.87 8.79
C GLU A 130 43.19 -26.99 7.95
N GLU A 131 43.26 -26.35 6.79
CA GLU A 131 44.46 -26.30 5.96
C GLU A 131 45.62 -25.62 6.70
N ALA A 132 45.39 -24.47 7.35
CA ALA A 132 46.40 -23.76 8.13
C ALA A 132 46.96 -24.62 9.27
N LYS A 133 46.10 -25.32 10.01
CA LYS A 133 46.53 -26.24 11.09
C LYS A 133 47.37 -27.41 10.57
N ASN A 134 47.03 -27.94 9.40
CA ASN A 134 47.78 -29.05 8.81
C ASN A 134 49.17 -28.60 8.31
N GLU A 135 49.28 -27.39 7.77
CA GLU A 135 50.58 -26.82 7.39
C GLU A 135 51.47 -26.50 8.60
N GLU A 136 50.88 -26.00 9.69
CA GLU A 136 51.61 -25.72 10.94
C GLU A 136 52.17 -27.01 11.57
N CYS A 137 51.36 -28.07 11.63
CA CYS A 137 51.79 -29.38 12.15
C CYS A 137 52.93 -30.00 11.33
N LYS A 138 52.99 -29.71 10.03
CA LYS A 138 54.03 -30.20 9.11
C LYS A 138 55.32 -29.38 9.17
N ALA A 139 55.29 -28.16 9.70
CA ALA A 139 56.47 -27.32 9.87
C ALA A 139 57.25 -27.62 11.17
N GLU A 140 56.63 -28.34 12.12
CA GLU A 140 57.22 -28.72 13.40
C GLU A 140 57.88 -30.13 13.41
N GLU A 141 57.83 -30.87 12.28
CA GLU A 141 58.44 -32.20 12.07
C GLU A 141 59.73 -32.11 11.23
#